data_AF-A0A967KRY5-F1
#
_entry.id   AF-A0A967KRY5-F1
#
_cell.length_a   1.000
_cell.length_b   1.000
_cell.length_c   1.000
_cell.angle_alpha   90.00
_cell.angle_beta   90.00
_cell.angle_gamma   90.00
#
_symmetry.space_group_name_H-M   'P 1'
#
loop_
_entity.id
_entity.type
_entity.pdbx_description
1 polymer ?
#
loop_
_entity_poly.entity_id
_entity_poly.type
_entity_poly.pdbx_seq_one_letter_code
_entity_poly.pdbx_strand_id
1 'polypeptide(L)'
;LFKSVNYRGLGYVEIKRDERSGKYFIVEPNIGRPTGRSAIAEAGGVELLYTMYCEAIGWPLPANREQSYKGVKWVHLLRDLQSALYYWRRGELTLTEWWQSLRGPKTYALFSWRDPVPFLSALQRAIPVLLSPREQGKEDY
;
A
#
# COMPACT_ATOMS: atom_id res chain seq x y z
N LEU A 1 18.92 8.29 11.39
CA LEU A 1 18.57 8.85 10.07
C LEU A 1 17.80 10.16 10.19
N PHE A 2 16.50 10.19 10.48
CA PHE A 2 15.75 11.46 10.48
C PHE A 2 16.19 12.48 11.54
N LYS A 3 16.55 12.00 12.75
CA LYS A 3 17.09 12.87 13.81
C LYS A 3 18.39 13.58 13.42
N SER A 4 19.27 12.95 12.62
CA SER A 4 20.57 13.53 12.27
C SER A 4 20.47 14.69 11.28
N VAL A 5 19.31 14.85 10.62
CA VAL A 5 19.01 15.98 9.72
C VAL A 5 17.93 16.90 10.29
N ASN A 6 17.58 16.75 11.57
CA ASN A 6 16.51 17.49 12.24
C ASN A 6 15.18 17.50 11.46
N TYR A 7 14.86 16.37 10.79
CA TYR A 7 13.65 16.27 9.99
C TYR A 7 12.41 16.16 10.88
N ARG A 8 11.34 16.89 10.52
CA ARG A 8 10.02 16.84 11.17
C ARG A 8 8.93 16.60 10.14
N GLY A 9 7.93 15.80 10.52
CA GLY A 9 6.82 15.40 9.67
C GLY A 9 6.90 13.93 9.23
N LEU A 10 6.10 13.57 8.22
CA LEU A 10 5.99 12.20 7.73
C LEU A 10 7.19 11.82 6.85
N GLY A 11 7.83 10.69 7.17
CA GLY A 11 8.92 10.14 6.37
C GLY A 11 8.82 8.63 6.25
N TYR A 12 9.01 8.13 5.02
CA TYR A 12 9.11 6.71 4.70
C TYR A 12 10.48 6.49 4.06
N VAL A 13 11.25 5.51 4.53
CA VAL A 13 12.53 5.16 3.91
C VAL A 13 12.41 3.76 3.37
N GLU A 14 12.66 3.62 2.08
CA GLU A 14 12.79 2.33 1.43
C GLU A 14 14.21 1.83 1.63
N ILE A 15 14.32 0.62 2.19
CA ILE A 15 15.59 -0.05 2.43
C ILE A 15 15.59 -1.40 1.73
N LYS A 16 16.75 -1.78 1.18
CA LYS A 16 17.00 -3.10 0.63
C LYS A 16 18.12 -3.75 1.41
N ARG A 17 17.94 -5.02 1.78
CA ARG A 17 19.00 -5.83 2.39
C ARG A 17 19.76 -6.57 1.29
N ASP A 18 21.07 -6.42 1.24
CA ASP A 18 21.93 -7.27 0.44
C ASP A 18 22.01 -8.65 1.10
N GLU A 19 21.66 -9.71 0.36
CA GLU A 19 21.67 -11.08 0.87
C GLU A 19 23.08 -11.61 1.13
N ARG A 20 24.07 -11.15 0.36
CA ARG A 20 25.46 -11.63 0.48
C ARG A 20 26.15 -11.09 1.72
N SER A 21 26.05 -9.78 1.94
CA SER A 21 26.70 -9.12 3.08
C SER A 21 25.80 -8.93 4.29
N GLY A 22 24.48 -9.10 4.14
CA GLY A 22 23.48 -8.82 5.17
C GLY A 22 23.25 -7.33 5.44
N LYS A 23 23.96 -6.43 4.76
CA LYS A 23 23.89 -4.97 4.96
C LYS A 23 22.61 -4.38 4.36
N TYR A 24 22.11 -3.32 5.00
CA TYR A 24 20.96 -2.57 4.51
C TYR A 24 21.42 -1.31 3.77
N PHE A 25 20.83 -1.06 2.61
CA PHE A 25 21.07 0.12 1.78
C PHE A 25 19.77 0.90 1.65
N ILE A 26 19.86 2.21 1.76
CA ILE A 26 18.73 3.11 1.48
C ILE A 26 18.55 3.17 -0.03
N VAL A 27 17.32 2.92 -0.48
CA VAL A 27 16.91 3.05 -1.87
C VAL A 27 16.37 4.46 -2.11
N GLU A 28 15.33 4.84 -1.36
CA GLU A 28 14.67 6.15 -1.53
C GLU A 28 14.02 6.65 -0.22
N PRO A 29 14.28 7.89 0.18
CA PRO A 29 13.50 8.58 1.20
C PRO A 29 12.28 9.30 0.58
N ASN A 30 11.07 8.90 0.98
CA ASN A 30 9.82 9.58 0.66
C ASN A 30 9.41 10.48 1.83
N ILE A 31 9.55 11.79 1.67
CA ILE A 31 9.49 12.78 2.75
C ILE A 31 8.34 13.77 2.55
N GLY A 32 7.73 14.23 3.63
CA GLY A 32 6.81 15.36 3.65
C GLY A 32 5.38 15.07 3.19
N ARG A 33 5.06 13.82 2.84
CA ARG A 33 3.71 13.43 2.42
C ARG A 33 3.34 12.01 2.87
N PRO A 34 2.05 11.74 3.11
CA PRO A 34 1.53 10.39 3.17
C PRO A 34 1.78 9.64 1.86
N THR A 35 1.91 8.33 1.95
CA THR A 35 2.00 7.43 0.80
C THR A 35 0.94 6.34 0.93
N GLY A 36 0.80 5.45 -0.06
CA GLY A 36 -0.05 4.26 0.10
C GLY A 36 0.34 3.41 1.32
N ARG A 37 1.59 3.53 1.80
CA ARG A 37 2.08 2.85 3.00
C ARG A 37 1.61 3.50 4.31
N SER A 38 1.09 4.72 4.27
CA SER A 38 0.43 5.33 5.43
C SER A 38 -0.78 4.52 5.85
N ALA A 39 -1.61 4.10 4.89
CA ALA A 39 -2.84 3.35 5.17
C ALA A 39 -2.57 1.98 5.84
N ILE A 40 -1.50 1.28 5.46
CA ILE A 40 -1.13 0.01 6.13
C ILE A 40 -0.57 0.26 7.54
N ALA A 41 0.17 1.34 7.73
CA ALA A 41 0.66 1.73 9.05
C ALA A 41 -0.51 2.10 9.96
N GLU A 42 -1.46 2.91 9.48
CA GLU A 42 -2.63 3.31 10.26
C GLU A 42 -3.54 2.13 10.62
N ALA A 43 -3.73 1.20 9.68
CA ALA A 43 -4.45 -0.02 9.98
C ALA A 43 -3.69 -0.94 10.98
N GLY A 44 -2.37 -0.75 11.12
CA GLY A 44 -1.54 -1.31 12.19
C GLY A 44 -1.71 -0.63 13.56
N GLY A 45 -2.60 0.35 13.69
CA GLY A 45 -3.00 0.99 14.94
C GLY A 45 -2.30 2.30 15.29
N VAL A 46 -1.51 2.88 14.39
CA VAL A 46 -0.89 4.20 14.60
C VAL A 46 -1.69 5.30 13.92
N GLU A 47 -2.02 6.39 14.61
CA GLU A 47 -2.77 7.48 14.00
C GLU A 47 -1.82 8.48 13.31
N LEU A 48 -1.19 8.09 12.19
CA LEU A 48 -0.12 8.87 11.55
C LEU A 48 -0.59 10.26 11.11
N LEU A 49 -1.69 10.34 10.37
CA LEU A 49 -2.18 11.62 9.83
C LEU A 49 -2.66 12.53 10.94
N TYR A 50 -3.36 11.96 11.93
CA TYR A 50 -3.83 12.71 13.09
C TYR A 50 -2.68 13.19 13.97
N THR A 51 -1.63 12.37 14.15
CA THR A 51 -0.40 12.78 14.86
C THR A 51 0.25 13.97 14.17
N MET A 52 0.40 13.91 12.84
CA MET A 52 0.96 15.03 12.06
C MET A 52 0.10 16.29 12.19
N TYR A 53 -1.23 16.14 12.15
CA TYR A 53 -2.17 17.24 12.33
C TYR A 53 -2.03 17.88 13.71
N CYS A 54 -2.07 17.09 14.78
CA CYS A 54 -1.91 17.59 16.15
C CYS A 54 -0.56 18.30 16.34
N GLU A 55 0.53 17.74 15.81
CA GLU A 55 1.84 18.40 15.86
C GLU A 55 1.82 19.76 15.15
N ALA A 56 1.19 19.86 13.97
CA ALA A 56 1.14 21.07 13.17
C ALA A 56 0.40 22.23 13.87
N ILE A 57 -0.58 21.93 14.72
CA ILE A 57 -1.40 22.93 15.43
C ILE A 57 -1.07 23.04 16.93
N GLY A 58 -0.04 22.34 17.41
CA GLY A 58 0.39 22.36 18.81
C GLY A 58 -0.58 21.66 19.78
N TRP A 59 -1.39 20.74 19.30
CA TRP A 59 -2.28 19.94 20.14
C TRP A 59 -1.56 18.76 20.81
N PRO A 60 -2.12 18.22 21.91
CA PRO A 60 -1.66 16.95 22.46
C PRO A 60 -1.64 15.85 21.39
N LEU A 61 -0.53 15.13 21.30
CA LEU A 61 -0.41 14.03 20.36
C LEU A 61 -1.29 12.84 20.80
N PRO A 62 -1.86 12.06 19.87
CA PRO A 62 -2.65 10.88 20.21
C PRO A 62 -1.81 9.86 20.98
N ALA A 63 -2.46 9.04 21.83
CA ALA A 63 -1.75 8.07 22.67
C ALA A 63 -1.01 7.00 21.85
N ASN A 64 -1.63 6.53 20.77
CA ASN A 64 -1.10 5.45 19.94
C ASN A 64 -0.25 6.00 18.79
N ARG A 65 1.06 6.11 19.02
CA ARG A 65 2.05 6.58 18.03
C ARG A 65 3.01 5.49 17.54
N GLU A 66 2.81 4.27 18.02
CA GLU A 66 3.61 3.11 17.63
C GLU A 66 2.77 2.16 16.80
N GLN A 67 3.31 1.76 15.65
CA GLN A 67 2.67 0.76 14.80
C GLN A 67 2.87 -0.62 15.43
N SER A 68 1.79 -1.40 15.47
CA SER A 68 1.87 -2.83 15.79
C SER A 68 1.70 -3.65 14.51
N TYR A 69 2.55 -4.66 14.32
CA TYR A 69 2.41 -5.57 13.19
C TYR A 69 1.26 -6.56 13.44
N LYS A 70 0.10 -6.30 12.84
CA LYS A 70 -1.10 -7.15 12.96
C LYS A 70 -1.37 -8.01 11.71
N GLY A 71 -0.38 -8.17 10.82
CA GLY A 71 -0.56 -8.87 9.55
C GLY A 71 -1.56 -8.20 8.61
N VAL A 72 -1.75 -6.88 8.74
CA VAL A 72 -2.66 -6.12 7.88
C VAL A 72 -2.13 -6.05 6.46
N LYS A 73 -3.01 -6.25 5.48
CA LYS A 73 -2.70 -6.12 4.06
C LYS A 73 -3.26 -4.82 3.51
N TRP A 74 -2.50 -4.14 2.64
CA TRP A 74 -3.02 -3.07 1.81
C TRP A 74 -3.33 -3.63 0.43
N VAL A 75 -4.60 -3.56 0.01
CA VAL A 75 -5.08 -4.25 -1.18
C VAL A 75 -5.64 -3.25 -2.20
N HIS A 76 -5.02 -3.21 -3.37
CA HIS A 76 -5.60 -2.53 -4.53
C HIS A 76 -6.46 -3.52 -5.34
N LEU A 77 -7.71 -3.72 -4.92
CA LEU A 77 -8.60 -4.77 -5.43
C LEU A 77 -8.66 -4.89 -6.97
N LEU A 78 -8.74 -3.79 -7.72
CA LEU A 78 -8.79 -3.86 -9.18
C LEU A 78 -7.52 -4.45 -9.81
N ARG A 79 -6.34 -4.05 -9.32
CA ARG A 79 -5.05 -4.56 -9.80
C ARG A 79 -4.80 -5.99 -9.31
N ASP A 80 -5.25 -6.29 -8.10
CA ASP A 80 -5.21 -7.64 -7.55
C ASP A 80 -6.06 -8.61 -8.38
N LEU A 81 -7.31 -8.24 -8.70
CA LEU A 81 -8.19 -9.00 -9.60
C LEU A 81 -7.59 -9.20 -10.99
N GLN A 82 -6.99 -8.16 -11.57
CA GLN A 82 -6.33 -8.26 -12.87
C GLN A 82 -5.16 -9.25 -12.84
N SER A 83 -4.36 -9.21 -11.78
CA SER A 83 -3.22 -10.12 -11.59
C SER A 83 -3.71 -11.55 -11.33
N ALA A 84 -4.73 -11.71 -10.50
CA ALA A 84 -5.34 -13.01 -10.21
C ALA A 84 -5.91 -13.65 -11.48
N LEU A 85 -6.61 -12.89 -12.32
CA LEU A 85 -7.12 -13.36 -13.61
C LEU A 85 -5.99 -13.79 -14.55
N TYR A 86 -4.88 -13.05 -14.58
CA TYR A 86 -3.70 -13.39 -15.38
C TYR A 86 -3.09 -14.73 -14.95
N TYR A 87 -2.82 -14.92 -13.65
CA TYR A 87 -2.22 -16.16 -13.15
C TYR A 87 -3.19 -17.34 -13.19
N TRP A 88 -4.49 -17.11 -12.97
CA TRP A 88 -5.52 -18.14 -13.08
C TRP A 88 -5.62 -18.69 -14.52
N ARG A 89 -5.57 -17.83 -15.53
CA ARG A 89 -5.56 -18.26 -16.95
C ARG A 89 -4.33 -19.07 -17.33
N ARG A 90 -3.22 -18.91 -16.60
CA ARG A 90 -1.98 -19.69 -16.77
C ARG A 90 -1.94 -20.97 -15.95
N GLY A 91 -2.94 -21.22 -15.11
CA GLY A 91 -2.95 -22.35 -14.18
C GLY A 91 -1.96 -22.22 -13.02
N GLU A 92 -1.41 -21.03 -12.79
CA GLU A 92 -0.41 -20.75 -11.74
C GLU A 92 -1.06 -20.30 -10.42
N LEU A 93 -2.36 -20.01 -10.44
CA LEU A 93 -3.13 -19.59 -9.27
C LEU A 93 -4.55 -20.14 -9.35
N THR A 94 -5.00 -20.82 -8.30
CA THR A 94 -6.40 -21.24 -8.16
C THR A 94 -7.24 -20.12 -7.53
N LEU A 95 -8.55 -20.13 -7.79
CA LEU A 95 -9.48 -19.20 -7.14
C LEU A 95 -9.47 -19.34 -5.61
N THR A 96 -9.25 -20.56 -5.11
CA THR A 96 -9.16 -20.85 -3.68
C THR A 96 -7.91 -20.22 -3.07
N GLU A 97 -6.73 -20.35 -3.71
CA GLU A 97 -5.49 -19.70 -3.25
C GLU A 97 -5.62 -18.19 -3.28
N TRP A 98 -6.22 -17.63 -4.32
CA TRP A 98 -6.47 -16.19 -4.39
C TRP A 98 -7.38 -15.71 -3.25
N TRP A 99 -8.50 -16.38 -3.01
CA TRP A 99 -9.38 -15.98 -1.92
C TRP A 99 -8.74 -16.17 -0.54
N GLN A 100 -7.95 -17.23 -0.35
CA GLN A 100 -7.18 -17.44 0.88
C GLN A 100 -6.13 -16.34 1.07
N SER A 101 -5.47 -15.88 0.01
CA SER A 101 -4.49 -14.78 0.08
C SER A 101 -5.12 -13.47 0.55
N LEU A 102 -6.41 -13.25 0.26
CA LEU A 102 -7.16 -12.09 0.71
C LEU A 102 -7.72 -12.20 2.14
N ARG A 103 -7.59 -13.33 2.82
CA ARG A 103 -8.04 -13.47 4.22
C ARG A 103 -7.20 -12.64 5.19
N GLY A 104 -7.80 -12.32 6.33
CA GLY A 104 -7.19 -11.55 7.41
C GLY A 104 -7.48 -10.05 7.35
N PRO A 105 -6.93 -9.28 8.31
CA PRO A 105 -7.09 -7.83 8.37
C PRO A 105 -6.55 -7.17 7.12
N LYS A 106 -7.30 -6.23 6.55
CA LYS A 106 -6.91 -5.51 5.34
C LYS A 106 -7.57 -4.15 5.25
N THR A 107 -6.87 -3.26 4.58
CA THR A 107 -7.37 -1.97 4.12
C THR A 107 -7.29 -1.94 2.59
N TYR A 108 -8.13 -1.11 1.98
CA TYR A 108 -8.25 -1.05 0.53
C TYR A 108 -7.76 0.30 0.00
N ALA A 109 -7.15 0.27 -1.19
CA ALA A 109 -6.66 1.48 -1.85
C ALA A 109 -7.79 2.45 -2.24
N LEU A 110 -8.96 1.90 -2.62
CA LEU A 110 -10.09 2.66 -3.18
C LEU A 110 -11.45 2.17 -2.68
N PHE A 111 -11.58 0.88 -2.37
CA PHE A 111 -12.87 0.30 -2.00
C PHE A 111 -13.28 0.67 -0.58
N SER A 112 -14.51 1.17 -0.43
CA SER A 112 -15.14 1.45 0.86
C SER A 112 -16.59 0.96 0.82
N TRP A 113 -17.03 0.27 1.88
CA TRP A 113 -18.43 -0.09 2.03
C TRP A 113 -19.34 1.11 2.30
N ARG A 114 -18.79 2.19 2.89
CA ARG A 114 -19.53 3.41 3.20
C ARG A 114 -19.69 4.33 1.98
N ASP A 115 -18.76 4.22 1.04
CA ASP A 115 -18.78 4.99 -0.20
C ASP A 115 -18.23 4.13 -1.35
N PRO A 116 -19.08 3.27 -1.95
CA PRO A 116 -18.65 2.35 -3.01
C PRO A 116 -18.53 3.03 -4.38
N VAL A 117 -19.08 4.23 -4.56
CA VAL A 117 -19.19 4.91 -5.87
C VAL A 117 -17.83 5.14 -6.53
N PRO A 118 -16.78 5.62 -5.83
CA PRO A 118 -15.45 5.79 -6.43
C PRO A 118 -14.87 4.48 -6.97
N PHE A 119 -15.07 3.38 -6.25
CA PHE A 119 -14.62 2.06 -6.69
C PHE A 119 -15.39 1.57 -7.92
N LEU A 120 -16.72 1.72 -7.95
CA LEU A 120 -17.54 1.34 -9.09
C LEU A 120 -17.19 2.16 -10.34
N SER A 121 -16.94 3.46 -10.19
CA SER A 121 -16.48 4.32 -11.29
C SER A 121 -15.12 3.87 -11.82
N ALA A 122 -14.18 3.55 -10.93
CA ALA A 122 -12.87 3.02 -11.34
C ALA A 122 -12.99 1.64 -12.03
N LEU A 123 -13.89 0.77 -11.56
CA LEU A 123 -14.18 -0.51 -12.18
C LEU A 123 -14.71 -0.32 -13.60
N GLN A 124 -15.71 0.55 -13.79
CA GLN A 124 -16.25 0.89 -15.11
C GLN A 124 -15.17 1.40 -16.08
N ARG A 125 -14.29 2.29 -15.60
CA ARG A 125 -13.16 2.82 -16.39
C ARG A 125 -12.09 1.77 -16.70
N ALA A 126 -11.95 0.74 -15.87
CA ALA A 126 -10.99 -0.34 -16.09
C ALA A 126 -11.45 -1.35 -17.15
N ILE A 127 -12.76 -1.45 -17.44
CA ILE A 127 -13.32 -2.44 -18.39
C ILE A 127 -12.64 -2.37 -19.77
N PRO A 128 -12.51 -1.20 -20.44
CA PRO A 128 -11.87 -1.14 -21.76
C PRO A 128 -10.39 -1.52 -21.75
N VAL A 129 -9.68 -1.24 -20.66
CA VAL A 129 -8.25 -1.57 -20.49
C VAL A 129 -8.04 -3.05 -20.19
N LEU A 130 -9.02 -3.71 -19.55
CA LEU A 130 -9.01 -5.15 -19.30
C LEU A 130 -9.41 -5.96 -20.54
N LEU A 131 -10.22 -5.37 -21.42
CA LEU A 131 -10.73 -6.01 -22.65
C LEU A 131 -9.89 -5.66 -23.90
N SER A 132 -9.07 -4.61 -23.86
CA SER A 132 -8.14 -4.36 -24.96
C SER A 132 -7.10 -5.48 -25.01
N PRO A 133 -6.82 -6.07 -26.19
CA PRO A 133 -5.67 -6.91 -26.37
C PRO A 133 -4.44 -6.03 -26.06
N ARG A 134 -3.82 -6.22 -24.89
CA ARG A 134 -2.55 -5.55 -24.62
C ARG A 134 -1.57 -6.04 -25.67
N GLU A 135 -1.10 -5.14 -26.50
CA GLU A 135 0.17 -5.30 -27.20
C GLU A 135 1.21 -5.69 -26.14
N GLN A 136 1.68 -6.93 -26.21
CA GLN A 136 2.90 -7.35 -25.53
C GLN A 136 4.05 -6.66 -26.28
N GLY A 137 4.36 -5.43 -25.89
CA GLY A 137 5.34 -4.60 -26.57
C GLY A 137 6.10 -3.71 -25.60
N LYS A 138 7.26 -4.23 -25.14
CA LYS A 138 8.43 -3.50 -24.64
C LYS A 138 8.26 -2.57 -23.44
N GLU A 139 8.58 -3.11 -22.26
CA GLU A 139 9.46 -2.39 -21.34
C GLU A 139 10.78 -3.17 -21.32
N ASP A 140 11.66 -2.83 -22.27
CA ASP A 140 13.09 -3.17 -22.18
C ASP A 140 13.65 -2.33 -21.01
N TYR A 141 14.18 -3.01 -19.99
CA TYR A 141 14.94 -2.40 -18.89
C TYR A 141 16.34 -1.97 -19.35
#